data_AF-A0A1K2IXS2-F1
#
_entry.id   AF-A0A1K2IXS2-F1
#
_cell.length_a   1.000
_cell.length_b   1.000
_cell.length_c   1.000
_cell.angle_alpha   90.00
_cell.angle_beta   90.00
_cell.angle_gamma   90.00
#
_symmetry.space_group_name_H-M   'P 1'
#
loop_
_entity.id
_entity.type
_entity.pdbx_description
1 polymer ?
#
loop_
_entity_poly.entity_id
_entity_poly.type
_entity_poly.pdbx_seq_one_letter_code
_entity_poly.pdbx_strand_id
1 'polypeptide(L)'
;MVTKAQLDELKDLRHHLTPQLSIDNKINTLIQVSHVLRTINFTSTFSSNISTEFTGLEVFGDRYKNFPKITSVIDEAISYYDEQLKSF
;
A
#
# COMPACT_ATOMS: atom_id res chain seq x y z
N MET A 1 12.41 7.17 9.92
CA MET A 1 12.65 5.83 10.51
C MET A 1 11.28 5.22 10.72
N VAL A 2 11.05 3.99 10.27
CA VAL A 2 9.75 3.33 10.47
C VAL A 2 9.56 2.95 11.94
N THR A 3 8.33 3.01 12.43
CA THR A 3 7.93 2.51 13.75
C THR A 3 7.12 1.22 13.62
N LYS A 4 7.10 0.40 14.68
CA LYS A 4 6.29 -0.83 14.71
C LYS A 4 4.80 -0.55 14.46
N ALA A 5 4.26 0.53 15.04
CA ALA A 5 2.86 0.91 14.84
C ALA A 5 2.53 1.21 13.37
N GLN A 6 3.40 1.95 12.67
CA GLN A 6 3.21 2.23 11.23
C GLN A 6 3.30 0.96 10.38
N LEU A 7 4.18 0.03 10.75
CA LEU A 7 4.30 -1.24 10.04
C LEU A 7 3.07 -2.14 10.28
N ASP A 8 2.58 -2.20 11.52
CA ASP A 8 1.38 -2.98 11.87
C ASP A 8 0.13 -2.40 11.19
N GLU A 9 0.00 -1.07 11.11
CA GLU A 9 -1.06 -0.40 10.35
C GLU A 9 -0.99 -0.75 8.85
N LEU A 10 0.21 -0.71 8.25
CA LEU A 10 0.39 -1.09 6.84
C LEU A 10 0.02 -2.56 6.58
N LYS A 11 0.37 -3.47 7.51
CA LYS A 11 0.00 -4.89 7.46
C LYS A 11 -1.51 -5.10 7.56
N ASP A 12 -2.18 -4.36 8.44
CA ASP A 12 -3.64 -4.42 8.60
C ASP A 12 -4.37 -3.93 7.34
N LEU A 13 -3.98 -2.78 6.80
CA LEU A 13 -4.52 -2.25 5.55
C LEU A 13 -4.32 -3.22 4.38
N ARG A 14 -3.16 -3.88 4.31
CA ARG A 14 -2.88 -4.91 3.30
C ARG A 14 -3.79 -6.12 3.43
N HIS A 15 -4.13 -6.53 4.64
CA HIS A 15 -5.04 -7.65 4.90
C HIS A 15 -6.45 -7.36 4.39
N HIS A 16 -6.91 -6.11 4.52
CA HIS A 16 -8.21 -5.68 4.03
C HIS A 16 -8.30 -5.59 2.49
N LEU A 17 -7.17 -5.43 1.79
CA LEU A 17 -7.12 -5.39 0.32
C LEU A 17 -7.26 -6.79 -0.30
N THR A 18 -8.51 -7.21 -0.48
CA THR A 18 -8.87 -8.47 -1.14
C THR A 18 -9.44 -8.25 -2.54
N PRO A 19 -9.32 -9.23 -3.47
CA PRO A 19 -9.90 -9.12 -4.80
C PRO A 19 -11.41 -8.91 -4.81
N GLN A 20 -12.13 -9.46 -3.82
CA GLN A 20 -13.59 -9.40 -3.69
C GLN A 20 -14.09 -8.06 -3.13
N LEU A 21 -13.20 -7.22 -2.61
CA LEU A 21 -13.54 -5.91 -2.09
C LEU A 21 -14.10 -5.02 -3.21
N SER A 22 -15.15 -4.23 -2.92
CA SER A 22 -15.68 -3.25 -3.88
C SER A 22 -14.61 -2.23 -4.28
N ILE A 23 -14.75 -1.63 -5.47
CA ILE A 23 -13.80 -0.62 -5.96
C ILE A 23 -13.69 0.56 -5.00
N ASP A 24 -14.82 1.08 -4.49
CA ASP A 24 -14.81 2.19 -3.55
C ASP A 24 -14.02 1.86 -2.27
N ASN A 25 -14.20 0.65 -1.74
CA ASN A 25 -13.47 0.22 -0.56
C ASN A 25 -11.99 -0.02 -0.86
N LYS A 26 -11.64 -0.53 -2.05
CA LYS A 26 -10.23 -0.64 -2.49
C LYS A 26 -9.58 0.73 -2.58
N ILE A 27 -10.24 1.71 -3.20
CA ILE A 27 -9.75 3.09 -3.31
C ILE A 27 -9.56 3.68 -1.91
N ASN A 28 -10.55 3.56 -1.03
CA ASN A 28 -10.48 4.08 0.33
C ASN A 28 -9.31 3.47 1.12
N THR A 29 -9.09 2.15 1.03
CA THR A 29 -7.96 1.49 1.69
C THR A 29 -6.63 1.92 1.08
N LEU A 30 -6.54 2.15 -0.23
CA LEU A 30 -5.31 2.60 -0.89
C LEU A 30 -4.93 4.05 -0.56
N ILE A 31 -5.91 4.92 -0.30
CA ILE A 31 -5.66 6.26 0.24
C ILE A 31 -4.96 6.15 1.60
N GLN A 32 -5.45 5.27 2.48
CA GLN A 32 -4.85 5.04 3.79
C GLN A 32 -3.44 4.46 3.68
N VAL A 33 -3.22 3.45 2.81
CA VAL A 33 -1.89 2.91 2.52
C VAL A 33 -0.94 4.00 2.05
N SER A 34 -1.39 4.86 1.13
CA SER A 34 -0.59 5.97 0.60
C SER A 34 -0.20 6.97 1.69
N HIS A 35 -1.11 7.27 2.62
CA HIS A 35 -0.81 8.10 3.78
C HIS A 35 0.25 7.45 4.67
N VAL A 36 0.06 6.20 5.10
CA VAL A 36 1.02 5.50 5.97
C VAL A 36 2.42 5.50 5.34
N LEU A 37 2.53 5.10 4.07
CA LEU A 37 3.81 5.08 3.35
C LEU A 37 4.49 6.47 3.33
N ARG A 38 3.73 7.55 3.14
CA ARG A 38 4.27 8.92 3.15
C ARG A 38 4.71 9.36 4.55
N THR A 39 4.06 8.90 5.61
CA THR A 39 4.50 9.18 6.99
C THR A 39 5.78 8.42 7.36
N ILE A 40 6.00 7.23 6.79
CA ILE A 40 7.24 6.48 6.99
C ILE A 40 8.38 7.12 6.20
N ASN A 41 8.17 7.32 4.89
CA ASN A 41 9.12 7.93 3.99
C ASN A 41 8.40 8.54 2.76
N PHE A 42 8.27 9.86 2.78
CA PHE A 42 7.62 10.64 1.72
C PHE A 42 8.24 10.44 0.33
N THR A 43 9.55 10.19 0.25
CA THR A 43 10.26 10.01 -1.02
C THR A 43 10.49 8.54 -1.37
N SER A 44 9.82 7.60 -0.69
CA SER A 44 9.97 6.18 -1.00
C SER A 44 9.43 5.85 -2.40
N THR A 45 10.16 4.96 -3.09
CA THR A 45 9.72 4.37 -4.36
C THR A 45 8.38 3.63 -4.20
N PHE A 46 8.12 3.04 -3.02
CA PHE A 46 6.83 2.42 -2.69
C PHE A 46 5.65 3.41 -2.76
N SER A 47 5.79 4.62 -2.21
CA SER A 47 4.73 5.63 -2.28
C SER A 47 4.46 6.06 -3.73
N SER A 48 5.51 6.19 -4.54
CA SER A 48 5.39 6.55 -5.97
C SER A 48 4.70 5.42 -6.77
N ASN A 49 5.12 4.17 -6.56
CA ASN A 49 4.54 3.01 -7.23
C ASN A 49 3.05 2.82 -6.87
N ILE A 50 2.69 2.95 -5.59
CA ILE A 50 1.28 2.89 -5.18
C ILE A 50 0.47 4.03 -5.80
N SER A 51 1.02 5.24 -5.87
CA SER A 51 0.30 6.38 -6.48
C SER A 51 -0.03 6.13 -7.96
N THR A 52 0.89 5.53 -8.71
CA THR A 52 0.66 5.13 -10.12
C THR A 52 -0.44 4.09 -10.23
N GLU A 53 -0.37 3.01 -9.44
CA GLU A 53 -1.35 1.94 -9.53
C GLU A 53 -2.74 2.37 -8.99
N PHE A 54 -2.76 3.22 -7.96
CA PHE A 54 -3.96 3.85 -7.42
C PHE A 54 -4.67 4.69 -8.49
N THR A 55 -3.93 5.53 -9.22
CA THR A 55 -4.48 6.34 -10.31
C THR A 55 -5.10 5.44 -11.38
N GLY A 56 -4.45 4.33 -11.72
CA GLY A 56 -5.00 3.34 -12.65
C GLY A 56 -6.32 2.74 -12.15
N LEU A 57 -6.40 2.36 -10.87
CA LEU A 57 -7.62 1.84 -10.27
C LEU A 57 -8.74 2.90 -10.22
N GLU A 58 -8.42 4.14 -9.86
CA GLU A 58 -9.38 5.25 -9.79
C GLU A 58 -9.98 5.59 -11.16
N VAL A 59 -9.15 5.59 -12.22
CA VAL A 59 -9.59 5.92 -13.59
C VAL A 59 -10.34 4.77 -14.26
N PHE A 60 -9.88 3.53 -14.08
CA PHE A 60 -10.41 2.38 -14.82
C PHE A 60 -11.36 1.48 -14.02
N GLY A 61 -11.44 1.64 -12.70
CA GLY A 61 -12.32 0.88 -11.81
C GLY A 61 -12.13 -0.63 -11.96
N ASP A 62 -13.22 -1.37 -12.12
CA ASP A 62 -13.21 -2.83 -12.32
C ASP A 62 -12.45 -3.30 -13.57
N ARG A 63 -12.23 -2.41 -14.55
CA ARG A 63 -11.43 -2.75 -15.73
C ARG A 63 -9.93 -2.74 -15.44
N TYR A 64 -9.52 -2.25 -14.27
CA TYR A 64 -8.13 -2.23 -13.85
C TYR A 64 -7.67 -3.61 -13.38
N LYS A 65 -6.95 -4.33 -14.24
CA LYS A 65 -6.52 -5.72 -14.00
C LYS A 65 -5.24 -5.85 -13.17
N ASN A 66 -4.62 -4.74 -12.80
CA ASN A 66 -3.33 -4.71 -12.08
C ASN A 66 -3.48 -4.70 -10.55
N PHE A 67 -4.63 -5.10 -10.01
CA PHE A 67 -4.78 -5.28 -8.55
C PHE A 67 -3.69 -6.17 -7.92
N PRO A 68 -3.21 -7.26 -8.54
CA PRO A 68 -2.07 -8.01 -8.02
C PRO A 68 -0.78 -7.18 -7.90
N LYS A 69 -0.55 -6.23 -8.80
CA LYS A 69 0.61 -5.33 -8.75
C LYS A 69 0.51 -4.35 -7.60
N ILE A 70 -0.68 -3.79 -7.35
CA ILE A 70 -0.97 -2.96 -6.18
C ILE A 70 -0.55 -3.70 -4.90
N THR A 71 -1.07 -4.92 -4.71
CA THR A 71 -0.80 -5.69 -3.49
C THR A 71 0.67 -6.08 -3.35
N SER A 72 1.35 -6.41 -4.46
CA SER A 72 2.78 -6.72 -4.46
C SER A 72 3.64 -5.55 -3.96
N VAL A 73 3.35 -4.32 -4.40
CA VAL A 73 4.10 -3.14 -3.95
C VAL A 73 3.96 -2.92 -2.45
N ILE A 74 2.78 -3.20 -1.89
CA ILE A 74 2.54 -3.10 -0.43
C ILE A 74 3.29 -4.22 0.30
N ASP A 75 3.26 -5.46 -0.21
CA ASP A 75 3.96 -6.61 0.39
C ASP A 75 5.49 -6.40 0.41
N GLU A 76 6.05 -5.82 -0.67
CA GLU A 76 7.45 -5.42 -0.75
C GLU A 76 7.78 -4.31 0.26
N ALA A 77 6.91 -3.30 0.41
CA ALA A 77 7.09 -2.22 1.38
C ALA A 77 7.09 -2.75 2.82
N ILE A 78 6.14 -3.65 3.15
CA ILE A 78 6.06 -4.31 4.46
C ILE A 78 7.36 -5.05 4.74
N SER A 79 7.84 -5.87 3.79
CA SER A 79 9.07 -6.65 3.96
C SER A 79 10.29 -5.76 4.20
N TYR A 80 10.43 -4.71 3.39
CA TYR A 80 11.52 -3.74 3.52
C TYR A 80 11.53 -3.03 4.87
N TYR A 81 10.38 -2.55 5.33
CA TYR A 81 10.29 -1.85 6.61
C TYR A 81 10.42 -2.79 7.82
N ASP A 82 9.99 -4.05 7.70
CA ASP A 82 10.20 -5.08 8.71
C ASP A 82 11.71 -5.39 8.90
N GLU A 83 12.46 -5.48 7.80
CA GLU A 83 13.92 -5.62 7.84
C GLU A 83 14.62 -4.41 8.47
N GLN A 84 14.14 -3.19 8.17
CA GLN A 84 14.67 -2.00 8.82
C GLN A 84 14.48 -2.05 10.33
N LEU A 85 13.29 -2.41 10.83
CA LEU A 85 13.04 -2.50 12.28
C LEU A 85 13.90 -3.55 12.99
N LYS A 86 14.26 -4.64 12.30
CA LYS A 86 15.13 -5.70 12.83
C LYS A 86 16.61 -5.32 12.86
N SER A 87 17.00 -4.36 12.03
CA SER A 87 18.38 -3.93 11.86
C SER A 87 18.82 -2.87 12.88
N PHE A 88 17.93 -2.48 13.80
CA PHE A 88 18.18 -1.58 14.93
C PHE A 88 18.02 -2.30 16.26
#